data_AF-A0A2S6GDF0-F1
#
_entry.id   AF-A0A2S6GDF0-F1
#
_cell.length_a   1.000
_cell.length_b   1.000
_cell.length_c   1.000
_cell.angle_alpha   90.00
_cell.angle_beta   90.00
_cell.angle_gamma   90.00
#
_symmetry.space_group_name_H-M   'P 1'
#
loop_
_entity.id
_entity.type
_entity.pdbx_description
1 polymer ?
#
loop_
_entity_poly.entity_id
_entity_poly.type
_entity_poly.pdbx_seq_one_letter_code
_entity_poly.pdbx_strand_id
1 'polypeptide(L)'
;MSPDPTTRVAELQSELDGLRRALRTRATIEQAMGVLVVLRRCSPKEAFDALVRLSQQYNTKLHRVARLVVDMFAEPAVEPMDAYLRRRTGQDAPDGDPDAGPGAFDAALLDAVRALSAVTPGTPELDLALRDLYRVLVEQGWVPPYDVLGPIADGQRA
;
A
#
# COMPACT_ATOMS: atom_id res chain seq x y z
N MET A 1 24.87 22.09 -32.22
CA MET A 1 25.16 22.59 -30.86
C MET A 1 24.27 21.80 -29.93
N SER A 2 24.76 20.70 -29.34
CA SER A 2 23.98 19.94 -28.36
C SER A 2 23.67 20.84 -27.17
N PRO A 3 22.43 20.82 -26.63
CA PRO A 3 22.11 21.61 -25.45
C PRO A 3 23.07 21.22 -24.32
N ASP A 4 23.48 22.23 -23.57
CA ASP A 4 24.30 22.05 -22.37
C ASP A 4 23.63 21.02 -21.45
N PRO A 5 24.36 19.99 -20.96
CA PRO A 5 23.81 18.97 -20.06
C PRO A 5 23.06 19.56 -18.86
N THR A 6 23.48 20.72 -18.36
CA THR A 6 22.81 21.41 -17.23
C THR A 6 21.41 21.90 -17.61
N THR A 7 21.25 22.50 -18.79
CA THR A 7 19.95 22.94 -19.33
C THR A 7 19.03 21.75 -19.55
N ARG A 8 19.56 20.62 -20.05
CA ARG A 8 18.75 19.41 -20.27
C ARG A 8 18.27 18.79 -18.95
N VAL A 9 19.11 18.80 -17.91
CA VAL A 9 18.71 18.35 -16.57
C VAL A 9 17.62 19.24 -16.00
N ALA A 10 17.72 20.57 -16.14
CA ALA A 10 16.69 21.50 -15.67
C ALA A 10 15.34 21.33 -16.36
N GLU A 11 15.33 21.11 -17.68
CA GLU A 11 14.10 20.80 -18.44
C GLU A 11 13.41 19.53 -17.94
N LEU A 12 14.18 18.45 -17.78
CA LEU A 12 13.67 17.16 -17.31
C LEU A 12 13.15 17.24 -15.86
N GLN A 13 13.81 18.02 -15.00
CA GLN A 13 13.33 18.27 -13.63
C GLN A 13 11.98 19.00 -13.62
N SER A 14 11.84 20.05 -14.45
CA SER A 14 10.57 20.78 -14.60
C SER A 14 9.45 19.87 -15.11
N GLU A 15 9.75 19.00 -16.08
CA GLU A 15 8.79 18.02 -16.62
C GLU A 15 8.37 17.00 -15.56
N LEU A 16 9.33 16.42 -14.81
CA LEU A 16 9.04 15.51 -13.69
C LEU A 16 8.18 16.18 -12.62
N ASP A 17 8.45 17.43 -12.27
CA ASP A 17 7.66 18.17 -11.29
C ASP A 17 6.25 18.51 -11.81
N GLY A 18 6.10 18.75 -13.11
CA GLY A 18 4.81 18.86 -13.77
C GLY A 18 3.99 17.57 -13.65
N LEU A 19 4.60 16.44 -14.00
CA LEU A 19 3.97 15.12 -13.92
C LEU A 19 3.59 14.75 -12.48
N ARG A 20 4.48 14.96 -11.51
CA ARG A 20 4.21 14.72 -10.08
C ARG A 20 3.03 15.55 -9.59
N ARG A 21 2.95 16.83 -9.99
CA ARG A 21 1.81 17.70 -9.64
C ARG A 21 0.51 17.20 -10.25
N ALA A 22 0.53 16.75 -11.50
CA ALA A 22 -0.64 16.18 -12.17
C ALA A 22 -1.11 14.89 -11.48
N LEU A 23 -0.19 13.99 -11.12
CA LEU A 23 -0.50 12.75 -10.40
C LEU A 23 -1.09 13.00 -9.02
N ARG A 24 -0.49 13.90 -8.23
CA ARG A 24 -1.01 14.29 -6.91
C ARG A 24 -2.43 14.86 -7.03
N THR A 25 -2.65 15.71 -8.03
CA THR A 25 -3.97 16.31 -8.29
C THR A 25 -5.01 15.24 -8.59
N ARG A 26 -4.67 14.27 -9.45
CA ARG A 26 -5.57 13.15 -9.77
C ARG A 26 -5.86 12.31 -8.54
N ALA A 27 -4.85 11.94 -7.76
CA ALA A 27 -5.01 11.13 -6.54
C ALA A 27 -6.00 11.77 -5.55
N THR A 28 -5.88 13.08 -5.29
CA THR A 28 -6.81 13.79 -4.39
C THR A 28 -8.24 13.82 -4.94
N ILE A 29 -8.42 13.95 -6.26
CA ILE A 29 -9.75 13.91 -6.89
C ILE A 29 -10.38 12.51 -6.73
N GLU A 30 -9.63 11.45 -7.01
CA GLU A 30 -10.10 10.07 -6.85
C GLU A 30 -10.46 9.74 -5.38
N GLN A 31 -9.68 10.23 -4.41
CA GLN A 31 -9.99 10.10 -2.98
C GLN A 31 -11.32 10.78 -2.62
N ALA A 32 -11.51 12.02 -3.07
CA ALA A 32 -12.76 12.76 -2.85
C ALA A 32 -13.95 12.06 -3.51
N MET A 33 -13.76 11.49 -4.71
CA MET A 33 -14.78 10.68 -5.36
C MET A 33 -15.14 9.46 -4.50
N GLY A 34 -14.15 8.73 -3.96
CA GLY A 34 -14.39 7.59 -3.07
C GLY A 34 -15.24 7.96 -1.85
N VAL A 35 -14.94 9.09 -1.20
CA VAL A 35 -15.75 9.62 -0.09
C VAL A 35 -17.20 9.87 -0.52
N LEU A 36 -17.41 10.54 -1.65
CA LEU A 36 -18.75 10.86 -2.14
C LEU A 36 -19.54 9.63 -2.60
N VAL A 37 -18.89 8.64 -3.20
CA VAL A 37 -19.52 7.36 -3.58
C VAL A 37 -20.11 6.69 -2.34
N VAL A 38 -19.36 6.61 -1.25
CA VAL A 38 -19.83 6.01 0.02
C VAL A 38 -20.95 6.83 0.63
N LEU A 39 -20.77 8.15 0.77
CA LEU A 39 -21.74 9.01 1.45
C LEU A 39 -23.06 9.16 0.69
N ARG A 40 -23.01 9.24 -0.64
CA ARG A 40 -24.18 9.50 -1.48
C ARG A 40 -24.75 8.25 -2.14
N ARG A 41 -24.09 7.09 -1.98
CA ARG A 41 -24.44 5.82 -2.65
C ARG A 41 -24.63 6.01 -4.15
N CYS A 42 -23.69 6.73 -4.78
CA CYS A 42 -23.72 7.06 -6.20
C CYS A 42 -22.57 6.40 -6.95
N SER A 43 -22.66 6.38 -8.28
CA SER A 43 -21.58 5.89 -9.13
C SER A 43 -20.36 6.84 -9.09
N PRO A 44 -19.14 6.34 -9.42
CA PRO A 44 -17.96 7.20 -9.52
C PRO A 44 -18.14 8.38 -10.48
N LYS A 45 -18.86 8.17 -11.59
CA LYS A 45 -19.17 9.23 -12.56
C LYS A 45 -20.01 10.34 -11.91
N GLU A 46 -21.07 9.98 -11.20
CA GLU A 46 -21.92 10.96 -10.50
C GLU A 46 -21.17 11.70 -9.40
N ALA A 47 -20.24 11.04 -8.72
CA ALA A 47 -19.36 11.65 -7.73
C ALA A 47 -18.41 12.69 -8.37
N PHE A 48 -17.78 12.34 -9.50
CA PHE A 48 -16.95 13.27 -10.25
C PHE A 48 -17.77 14.47 -10.75
N ASP A 49 -18.93 14.22 -11.36
CA ASP A 49 -19.81 15.28 -11.84
C ASP A 49 -20.26 16.20 -10.69
N ALA A 50 -20.46 15.66 -9.48
CA ALA A 50 -20.75 16.47 -8.30
C ALA A 50 -19.58 17.38 -7.91
N LEU A 51 -18.34 16.90 -7.95
CA LEU A 51 -17.15 17.73 -7.71
C LEU A 51 -17.02 18.83 -8.77
N VAL A 52 -17.29 18.52 -10.04
CA VAL A 52 -17.29 19.50 -11.13
C VAL A 52 -18.36 20.58 -10.90
N ARG A 53 -19.59 20.19 -10.53
CA ARG A 53 -20.66 21.15 -10.21
C ARG A 53 -20.27 22.06 -9.05
N LEU A 54 -19.70 21.50 -7.97
CA LEU A 54 -19.23 22.29 -6.82
C LEU A 54 -18.08 23.23 -7.21
N SER A 55 -17.14 22.76 -8.03
CA SER A 55 -16.04 23.57 -8.56
C SER A 55 -16.55 24.77 -9.36
N GLN A 56 -17.54 24.56 -10.22
CA GLN A 56 -18.17 25.63 -11.00
C GLN A 56 -18.99 26.58 -10.13
N GLN A 57 -19.84 26.04 -9.26
CA GLN A 57 -20.71 26.80 -8.36
C GLN A 57 -19.91 27.76 -7.47
N TYR A 58 -18.77 27.32 -6.94
CA TYR A 58 -17.92 28.13 -6.07
C TYR A 58 -16.72 28.76 -6.79
N ASN A 59 -16.67 28.68 -8.13
CA ASN A 59 -15.54 29.14 -8.95
C ASN A 59 -14.16 28.78 -8.35
N THR A 60 -14.03 27.54 -7.91
CA THR A 60 -12.86 27.05 -7.18
C THR A 60 -12.26 25.88 -7.93
N LYS A 61 -10.93 25.84 -8.09
CA LYS A 61 -10.24 24.77 -8.82
C LYS A 61 -10.64 23.39 -8.27
N LEU A 62 -10.96 22.45 -9.16
CA LEU A 62 -11.50 21.13 -8.83
C LEU A 62 -10.69 20.38 -7.76
N HIS A 63 -9.37 20.38 -7.87
CA HIS A 63 -8.48 19.73 -6.90
C HIS A 63 -8.57 20.33 -5.49
N ARG A 64 -8.88 21.62 -5.38
CA ARG A 64 -9.07 22.31 -4.10
C ARG A 64 -10.41 21.93 -3.49
N VAL A 65 -11.47 21.81 -4.30
CA VAL A 65 -12.77 21.27 -3.85
C VAL A 65 -12.60 19.83 -3.37
N ALA A 66 -11.91 18.99 -4.13
CA ALA A 66 -11.63 17.61 -3.76
C ALA A 66 -10.89 17.52 -2.41
N ARG A 67 -9.86 18.35 -2.20
CA ARG A 67 -9.15 18.39 -0.91
C ARG A 67 -10.08 18.76 0.25
N LEU A 68 -10.91 19.80 0.09
CA LEU A 68 -11.87 20.20 1.13
C LEU A 68 -12.87 19.09 1.47
N VAL A 69 -13.29 18.31 0.46
CA VAL A 69 -14.15 17.14 0.68
C VAL A 69 -13.41 16.08 1.48
N VAL A 70 -12.17 15.74 1.14
CA VAL A 70 -11.37 14.77 1.90
C VAL A 70 -11.15 15.23 3.33
N ASP A 71 -10.73 16.49 3.53
CA ASP A 71 -10.42 17.05 4.84
C ASP A 71 -11.63 17.01 5.80
N MET A 72 -12.84 17.22 5.27
CA MET A 72 -14.08 17.17 6.06
C MET A 72 -14.37 15.78 6.65
N PHE A 73 -13.83 14.71 6.06
CA PHE A 73 -14.04 13.33 6.49
C PHE A 73 -12.73 12.64 6.90
N ALA A 74 -11.66 13.41 7.09
CA ALA A 74 -10.36 12.88 7.51
C ALA A 74 -10.30 12.56 9.01
N GLU A 75 -11.38 12.76 9.77
CA GLU A 75 -11.41 12.37 11.17
C GLU A 75 -11.27 10.83 11.32
N PRO A 76 -10.42 10.36 12.24
CA PRO A 76 -10.21 8.93 12.44
C PRO A 76 -11.52 8.27 12.91
N ALA A 77 -11.93 7.21 12.21
CA ALA A 77 -13.12 6.45 12.55
C ALA A 77 -13.03 5.83 13.96
N VAL A 78 -14.19 5.72 14.63
CA VAL A 78 -14.32 5.16 15.99
C VAL A 78 -13.92 3.68 16.06
N GLU A 79 -14.05 2.94 14.94
CA GLU A 79 -13.46 1.60 14.77
C GLU A 79 -12.27 1.74 13.81
N PRO A 80 -11.04 1.40 14.23
CA PRO A 80 -9.90 1.44 13.33
C PRO A 80 -10.07 0.39 12.22
N MET A 81 -9.72 0.78 10.99
CA MET A 81 -9.96 0.00 9.77
C MET A 81 -9.42 -1.44 9.87
N ASP A 82 -8.35 -1.64 10.63
CA ASP A 82 -7.76 -2.95 10.89
C ASP A 82 -8.72 -3.90 11.63
N ALA A 83 -9.51 -3.40 12.59
CA ALA A 83 -10.51 -4.19 13.30
C ALA A 83 -11.67 -4.59 12.38
N TYR A 84 -12.15 -3.66 11.53
CA TYR A 84 -13.17 -3.93 10.53
C TYR A 84 -12.71 -4.97 9.50
N LEU A 85 -11.49 -4.80 8.98
CA LEU A 85 -10.91 -5.72 7.99
C LEU A 85 -10.71 -7.11 8.60
N ARG A 86 -10.10 -7.25 9.79
CA ARG A 86 -9.98 -8.56 10.48
C ARG A 86 -11.33 -9.24 10.66
N ARG A 87 -12.38 -8.49 11.01
CA ARG A 87 -13.73 -9.05 11.16
C ARG A 87 -14.28 -9.59 9.85
N ARG A 88 -14.10 -8.85 8.75
CA ARG A 88 -14.61 -9.24 7.41
C ARG A 88 -13.77 -10.34 6.77
N THR A 89 -12.45 -10.19 6.76
CA THR A 89 -11.52 -11.20 6.20
C THR A 89 -11.37 -12.42 7.11
N GLY A 90 -11.82 -12.37 8.36
CA GLY A 90 -11.94 -13.55 9.24
C GLY A 90 -13.26 -14.29 9.07
N GLN A 91 -14.26 -13.67 8.43
CA GLN A 91 -15.54 -14.29 8.06
C GLN A 91 -15.50 -14.85 6.63
N ASP A 92 -14.76 -14.20 5.74
CA ASP A 92 -14.29 -14.80 4.51
C ASP A 92 -13.12 -15.73 4.87
N ALA A 93 -13.44 -16.95 5.30
CA ALA A 93 -12.47 -18.04 5.20
C ALA A 93 -11.88 -17.97 3.77
N PRO A 94 -10.57 -18.28 3.58
CA PRO A 94 -10.03 -18.37 2.23
C PRO A 94 -10.99 -19.22 1.39
N ASP A 95 -11.10 -18.93 0.09
CA ASP A 95 -11.63 -19.89 -0.90
C ASP A 95 -10.71 -21.14 -0.89
N GLY A 96 -10.70 -21.83 0.24
CA GLY A 96 -9.93 -22.99 0.59
C GLY A 96 -10.86 -24.16 0.41
N ASP A 97 -10.47 -25.00 -0.53
CA ASP A 97 -10.95 -26.36 -0.69
C ASP A 97 -11.37 -26.98 0.67
N PRO A 98 -12.61 -27.48 0.81
CA PRO A 98 -13.10 -28.05 2.06
C PRO A 98 -12.30 -29.26 2.59
N ASP A 99 -11.28 -29.73 1.85
CA ASP A 99 -10.33 -30.77 2.27
C ASP A 99 -9.07 -30.22 2.97
N ALA A 100 -8.89 -28.90 3.02
CA ALA A 100 -7.82 -28.28 3.80
C ALA A 100 -8.20 -28.24 5.29
N GLY A 101 -7.93 -29.36 5.99
CA GLY A 101 -8.07 -29.44 7.44
C GLY A 101 -7.32 -28.31 8.18
N PRO A 102 -7.65 -28.03 9.46
CA PRO A 102 -7.00 -26.98 10.24
C PRO A 102 -5.49 -27.22 10.22
N GLY A 103 -4.76 -26.30 9.61
CA GLY A 103 -3.32 -26.41 9.36
C GLY A 103 -2.58 -26.79 10.63
N ALA A 104 -2.25 -28.06 10.76
CA ALA A 104 -1.15 -28.47 11.59
C ALA A 104 0.04 -27.66 11.07
N PHE A 105 0.66 -26.85 11.93
CA PHE A 105 1.87 -26.13 11.55
C PHE A 105 2.83 -27.15 10.90
N ASP A 106 3.14 -26.97 9.61
CA ASP A 106 3.96 -27.91 8.88
C ASP A 106 5.26 -28.15 9.66
N ALA A 107 5.66 -29.42 9.81
CA ALA A 107 6.82 -29.80 10.60
C ALA A 107 8.08 -29.01 10.20
N ALA A 108 8.23 -28.69 8.91
CA ALA A 108 9.30 -27.86 8.37
C ALA A 108 9.31 -26.43 8.94
N LEU A 109 8.14 -25.81 9.14
CA LEU A 109 8.04 -24.48 9.74
C LEU A 109 8.41 -24.54 11.22
N LEU A 110 7.91 -25.54 11.95
CA LEU A 110 8.23 -25.73 13.37
C LEU A 110 9.72 -26.00 13.59
N ASP A 111 10.35 -26.78 12.69
CA ASP A 111 11.77 -27.07 12.76
C ASP A 111 12.62 -25.83 12.44
N ALA A 112 12.22 -25.02 11.46
CA ALA A 112 12.87 -23.74 11.17
C ALA A 112 12.75 -22.73 12.33
N VAL A 113 11.57 -22.62 12.96
CA VAL A 113 11.37 -21.77 14.15
C VAL A 113 12.20 -22.26 15.34
N ARG A 114 12.27 -23.58 15.56
CA ARG A 114 13.13 -24.14 16.63
C ARG A 114 14.60 -23.86 16.36
N ALA A 115 15.07 -24.03 15.13
CA ALA A 115 16.44 -23.71 14.75
C ALA A 115 16.76 -22.24 15.04
N LEU A 116 15.86 -21.31 14.67
CA LEU A 116 16.02 -19.89 14.98
C LEU A 116 16.09 -19.63 16.49
N SER A 117 15.22 -20.26 17.28
CA SER A 117 15.18 -20.06 18.74
C SER A 117 16.41 -20.60 19.48
N ALA A 118 17.15 -21.54 18.87
CA ALA A 118 18.36 -22.12 19.42
C ALA A 118 19.61 -21.26 19.14
N VAL A 119 19.53 -20.29 18.23
CA VAL A 119 20.66 -19.46 17.84
C VAL A 119 20.78 -18.23 18.75
N THR A 120 22.01 -17.93 19.14
CA THR A 120 22.31 -16.74 19.95
C THR A 120 22.17 -15.47 19.09
N PRO A 121 21.49 -14.42 19.56
CA PRO A 121 21.33 -13.18 18.79
C PRO A 121 22.67 -12.53 18.40
N GLY A 122 22.78 -12.01 17.18
CA GLY A 122 23.97 -11.30 16.69
C GLY A 122 25.06 -12.18 16.10
N THR A 123 24.83 -13.48 15.93
CA THR A 123 25.73 -14.39 15.21
C THR A 123 25.38 -14.49 13.72
N PRO A 124 26.33 -14.81 12.84
CA PRO A 124 26.04 -15.07 11.42
C PRO A 124 25.15 -16.31 11.21
N GLU A 125 25.07 -17.20 12.20
CA GLU A 125 24.17 -18.34 12.24
C GLU A 125 22.69 -17.90 12.35
N LEU A 126 22.44 -16.73 12.96
CA LEU A 126 21.09 -16.17 13.09
C LEU A 126 20.57 -15.78 11.72
N ASP A 127 21.39 -15.14 10.91
CA ASP A 127 21.03 -14.73 9.55
C ASP A 127 20.69 -15.94 8.67
N LEU A 128 21.40 -17.05 8.85
CA LEU A 128 21.13 -18.30 8.13
C LEU A 128 19.78 -18.90 8.57
N ALA A 129 19.55 -19.02 9.88
CA ALA A 129 18.30 -19.57 10.42
C ALA A 129 17.08 -18.72 10.04
N LEU A 130 17.25 -17.39 10.02
CA LEU A 130 16.21 -16.44 9.65
C LEU A 130 15.90 -16.52 8.14
N ARG A 131 16.91 -16.69 7.28
CA ARG A 131 16.73 -16.97 5.83
C ARG A 131 16.01 -18.28 5.58
N ASP A 132 16.36 -19.33 6.31
CA ASP A 132 15.73 -20.65 6.18
C ASP A 132 14.25 -20.60 6.56
N LEU A 133 13.91 -19.88 7.64
CA LEU A 133 12.52 -19.61 8.02
C LEU A 133 11.76 -18.83 6.95
N TYR A 134 12.36 -17.76 6.41
CA TYR A 134 11.72 -16.97 5.36
C TYR A 134 11.48 -17.75 4.07
N ARG A 135 12.41 -18.62 3.67
CA ARG A 135 12.22 -19.50 2.51
C ARG A 135 10.99 -20.39 2.68
N VAL A 136 10.86 -21.05 3.85
CA VAL A 136 9.70 -21.91 4.15
C VAL A 136 8.41 -21.11 4.11
N LEU A 137 8.41 -19.89 4.64
CA LEU A 137 7.23 -19.02 4.62
C LEU A 137 6.83 -18.61 3.19
N VAL A 138 7.79 -18.25 2.34
CA VAL A 138 7.53 -17.84 0.95
C VAL A 138 7.03 -19.00 0.09
N GLU A 139 7.62 -20.20 0.24
CA GLU A 139 7.15 -21.41 -0.45
C GLU A 139 5.70 -21.76 -0.09
N GLN A 140 5.26 -21.36 1.11
CA GLN A 140 3.89 -21.54 1.63
C GLN A 140 2.96 -20.36 1.30
N GLY A 141 3.39 -19.45 0.42
CA GLY A 141 2.57 -18.33 -0.06
C GLY A 141 2.55 -17.11 0.85
N TRP A 142 3.39 -17.04 1.89
CA TRP A 142 3.53 -15.84 2.70
C TRP A 142 4.34 -14.78 1.95
N VAL A 143 3.77 -13.58 1.82
CA VAL A 143 4.45 -12.42 1.21
C VAL A 143 4.93 -11.48 2.32
N PRO A 144 6.24 -11.19 2.42
CA PRO A 144 6.75 -10.30 3.44
C PRO A 144 6.20 -8.88 3.31
N PRO A 145 6.00 -8.15 4.43
CA PRO A 145 5.75 -6.71 4.39
C PRO A 145 6.84 -5.97 3.61
N TYR A 146 6.47 -4.93 2.86
CA TYR A 146 7.39 -4.17 2.01
C TYR A 146 8.64 -3.64 2.76
N ASP A 147 8.50 -3.38 4.05
CA ASP A 147 9.55 -2.90 4.95
C ASP A 147 10.71 -3.92 5.08
N VAL A 148 10.42 -5.21 4.88
CA VAL A 148 11.39 -6.32 4.92
C VAL A 148 12.10 -6.50 3.56
N LEU A 149 11.47 -6.09 2.46
CA LEU A 149 12.03 -6.23 1.10
C LEU A 149 13.00 -5.09 0.73
N GLY A 150 12.80 -3.88 1.28
CA GLY A 150 13.64 -2.71 1.01
C GLY A 150 15.14 -2.94 1.22
N PRO A 151 15.57 -3.49 2.38
CA PRO A 151 16.99 -3.71 2.67
C PRO A 151 17.68 -4.76 1.76
N ILE A 152 16.93 -5.73 1.23
CA ILE A 152 17.48 -6.81 0.38
C ILE A 152 17.75 -6.31 -1.05
N ALA A 153 16.93 -5.37 -1.53
CA ALA A 153 17.14 -4.74 -2.84
C ALA A 153 18.35 -3.78 -2.84
N ASP A 154 18.61 -3.10 -1.71
CA ASP A 154 19.72 -2.16 -1.56
C ASP A 154 21.07 -2.85 -1.26
N GLY A 155 21.04 -4.09 -0.77
CA GLY A 155 22.23 -4.86 -0.34
C GLY A 155 23.05 -5.54 -1.45
N GLN A 156 22.70 -5.40 -2.74
CA GLN A 156 23.52 -5.94 -3.86
C GLN A 156 24.61 -4.98 -4.38
N ARG A 157 25.02 -4.00 -3.58
CA ARG A 157 26.26 -3.22 -3.80
C ARG A 157 27.09 -3.12 -2.52
N ALA A 158 27.87 -4.14 -2.22
CA ALA A 158 29.14 -4.04 -1.50
C ALA A 158 30.00 -5.26 -1.82
#